data_AF-A0A9P8F2S0-F1
#
_entry.id   AF-A0A9P8F2S0-F1
#
_cell.length_a   1.000
_cell.length_b   1.000
_cell.length_c   1.000
_cell.angle_alpha   90.00
_cell.angle_beta   90.00
_cell.angle_gamma   90.00
#
_symmetry.space_group_name_H-M   'P 1'
#
loop_
_entity.id
_entity.type
_entity.pdbx_description
1 polymer ?
#
loop_
_entity_poly.entity_id
_entity_poly.type
_entity_poly.pdbx_seq_one_letter_code
_entity_poly.pdbx_strand_id
1 'polypeptide(L)'
;TKQTRIVKKTIPTPSFFDFFNPASPPTEDDEDVDDDIEAKLELDYQLGEDIKEKLIPRAIDWFTGEALQFEQGFEDFDEDEFEDEDDEDEEDYDRDEEDDEEESDEEGDGSKPKQETAECKQS
;
A
#
# COMPACT_ATOMS: atom_id res chain seq x y z
N THR A 1 -22.47 45.01 -20.43
CA THR A 1 -22.75 43.58 -20.19
C THR A 1 -21.98 43.14 -18.96
N LYS A 2 -22.65 42.72 -17.89
CA LYS A 2 -21.97 42.23 -16.67
C LYS A 2 -21.59 40.76 -16.90
N GLN A 3 -20.34 40.48 -17.22
CA GLN A 3 -19.82 39.11 -17.27
C GLN A 3 -19.30 38.74 -15.88
N THR A 4 -19.84 37.67 -15.31
CA THR A 4 -19.32 37.05 -14.09
C THR A 4 -18.36 35.93 -14.50
N ARG A 5 -17.12 35.98 -14.01
CA ARG A 5 -16.13 34.90 -14.20
C ARG A 5 -16.08 34.03 -12.96
N ILE A 6 -16.15 32.71 -13.15
CA ILE A 6 -15.93 31.73 -12.09
C ILE A 6 -14.41 31.56 -11.92
N VAL A 7 -13.92 31.75 -10.69
CA VAL A 7 -12.53 31.50 -10.32
C VAL A 7 -12.49 30.23 -9.48
N LYS A 8 -11.79 29.21 -9.95
CA LYS A 8 -11.52 28.00 -9.15
C LYS A 8 -10.35 28.30 -8.22
N LYS A 9 -10.53 28.05 -6.92
CA LYS A 9 -9.47 28.14 -5.91
C LYS A 9 -9.23 26.74 -5.36
N THR A 10 -7.99 26.30 -5.39
CA THR A 10 -7.55 25.09 -4.68
C THR A 10 -7.18 25.49 -3.26
N ILE A 11 -7.67 24.75 -2.27
CA ILE A 11 -7.36 24.96 -0.86
C ILE A 11 -6.56 23.73 -0.44
N PRO A 12 -5.35 23.90 0.12
CA PRO A 12 -4.62 22.78 0.73
C PRO A 12 -5.48 22.16 1.82
N THR A 13 -5.69 20.85 1.74
CA THR A 13 -6.49 20.08 2.69
C THR A 13 -5.69 18.85 3.09
N PRO A 14 -5.67 18.49 4.38
CA PRO A 14 -5.01 17.27 4.82
C PRO A 14 -5.63 16.07 4.10
N SER A 15 -4.79 15.24 3.51
CA SER A 15 -5.19 14.09 2.73
C SER A 15 -4.30 12.90 3.05
N PHE A 16 -4.85 11.69 2.95
CA PHE A 16 -4.03 10.47 2.97
C PHE A 16 -2.93 10.51 1.89
N PHE A 17 -3.21 11.14 0.74
CA PHE A 17 -2.25 11.25 -0.35
C PHE A 17 -1.07 12.17 -0.06
N ASP A 18 -1.09 12.92 1.05
CA ASP A 18 0.09 13.65 1.51
C ASP A 18 1.24 12.68 1.87
N PHE A 19 0.93 11.42 2.20
CA PHE A 19 1.90 10.33 2.39
C PHE A 19 2.82 10.10 1.18
N PHE A 20 2.33 10.36 -0.05
CA PHE A 20 3.15 10.22 -1.26
C PHE A 20 4.00 11.47 -1.56
N ASN A 21 3.84 12.53 -0.76
CA ASN A 21 4.66 13.73 -0.79
C ASN A 21 5.29 13.94 0.60
N PRO A 22 6.15 13.00 1.06
CA PRO A 22 6.76 13.10 2.38
C PRO A 22 7.56 14.39 2.50
N ALA A 23 7.71 14.89 3.74
CA ALA A 23 8.56 16.03 4.01
C ALA A 23 10.00 15.75 3.56
N SER A 24 10.73 16.79 3.14
CA SER A 24 12.14 16.61 2.79
C SER A 24 12.93 16.29 4.06
N PRO A 25 13.77 15.24 4.07
CA PRO A 25 14.63 14.97 5.20
C PRO A 25 15.59 16.15 5.41
N PRO A 26 15.90 16.48 6.67
CA PRO A 26 16.88 17.52 6.95
C PRO A 26 18.25 17.16 6.35
N THR A 27 18.95 18.15 5.84
CA THR A 27 20.31 18.02 5.34
C THR A 27 21.33 18.31 6.44
N GLU A 28 22.58 17.86 6.30
CA GLU A 28 23.64 18.11 7.30
C GLU A 28 23.95 19.59 7.53
N ASP A 29 23.49 20.47 6.62
CA ASP A 29 23.63 21.93 6.70
C ASP A 29 22.42 22.61 7.41
N ASP A 30 21.36 21.86 7.73
CA ASP A 30 20.20 22.39 8.46
C ASP A 30 20.52 22.42 9.97
N GLU A 31 21.05 23.55 10.44
CA GLU A 31 21.46 23.75 11.83
C GLU A 31 20.30 23.66 12.85
N ASP A 32 19.05 23.77 12.38
CA ASP A 32 17.82 23.62 13.16
C ASP A 32 16.80 22.80 12.33
N VAL A 33 16.73 21.49 12.57
CA VAL A 33 15.63 20.67 12.06
C VAL A 33 14.36 21.07 12.81
N ASP A 34 13.31 21.45 12.08
CA ASP A 34 12.03 21.77 12.69
C ASP A 34 11.44 20.50 13.34
N ASP A 35 11.20 20.53 14.66
CA ASP A 35 10.58 19.43 15.42
C ASP A 35 9.27 18.95 14.76
N ASP A 36 8.54 19.85 14.08
CA ASP A 36 7.31 19.52 13.35
C ASP A 36 7.58 18.70 12.07
N ILE A 37 8.75 18.84 11.45
CA ILE A 37 9.16 18.06 10.29
C ILE A 37 9.60 16.67 10.73
N GLU A 38 10.37 16.57 11.81
CA GLU A 38 10.80 15.29 12.38
C GLU A 38 9.60 14.43 12.80
N ALA A 39 8.64 15.01 13.52
CA ALA A 39 7.43 14.31 13.95
C ALA A 39 6.58 13.80 12.77
N LYS A 40 6.53 14.54 11.65
CA LYS A 40 5.83 14.08 10.44
C LYS A 40 6.56 12.94 9.75
N LEU A 41 7.89 13.01 9.66
CA LEU A 41 8.69 11.95 9.07
C LEU A 41 8.60 10.65 9.88
N GLU A 42 8.60 10.75 11.21
CA GLU A 42 8.40 9.59 12.09
C GLU A 42 7.00 8.98 11.88
N LEU A 43 5.97 9.81 11.79
CA LEU A 43 4.61 9.35 11.51
C LEU A 43 4.50 8.68 10.13
N ASP A 44 5.10 9.26 9.09
CA ASP A 44 5.13 8.69 7.74
C ASP A 44 5.85 7.34 7.74
N TYR A 45 6.97 7.23 8.45
CA TYR A 45 7.70 5.97 8.60
C TYR A 45 6.86 4.90 9.31
N GLN A 46 6.22 5.25 10.43
CA GLN A 46 5.35 4.34 11.17
C GLN A 46 4.18 3.86 10.31
N LEU A 47 3.52 4.77 9.59
CA LEU A 47 2.45 4.41 8.67
C LEU A 47 2.92 3.50 7.54
N GLY A 48 4.13 3.76 7.00
CA GLY A 48 4.75 2.91 5.99
C GLY A 48 5.02 1.49 6.49
N GLU A 49 5.56 1.36 7.69
CA GLU A 49 5.80 0.06 8.33
C GLU A 49 4.50 -0.68 8.67
N ASP A 50 3.47 0.01 9.19
CA ASP A 50 2.17 -0.63 9.44
C ASP A 50 1.53 -1.13 8.14
N ILE A 51 1.63 -0.36 7.05
CA ILE A 51 1.14 -0.80 5.74
C ILE A 51 1.93 -2.04 5.26
N LYS A 52 3.26 -2.02 5.41
CA LYS A 52 4.18 -3.08 4.96
C LYS A 52 4.05 -4.38 5.76
N GLU A 53 4.03 -4.29 7.09
CA GLU A 53 4.12 -5.43 8.00
C GLU A 53 2.75 -5.94 8.47
N LYS A 54 1.73 -5.07 8.55
CA LYS A 54 0.40 -5.44 9.05
C LYS A 54 -0.65 -5.49 7.95
N LEU A 55 -0.82 -4.39 7.22
CA LEU A 55 -1.94 -4.24 6.28
C LEU A 55 -1.78 -5.15 5.06
N ILE A 56 -0.64 -5.07 4.35
CA ILE A 56 -0.42 -5.84 3.12
C ILE A 56 -0.44 -7.36 3.37
N PRO A 57 0.25 -7.91 4.39
CA PRO A 57 0.29 -9.36 4.60
C PRO A 57 -1.06 -9.95 5.00
N ARG A 58 -1.93 -9.18 5.65
CA ARG A 58 -3.24 -9.63 6.16
C ARG A 58 -4.38 -8.72 5.72
N ALA A 59 -4.36 -8.28 4.46
CA ALA A 59 -5.32 -7.32 3.95
C ALA A 59 -6.78 -7.78 4.09
N ILE A 60 -7.02 -9.09 4.03
CA ILE A 60 -8.35 -9.70 4.22
C ILE A 60 -8.79 -9.53 5.66
N ASP A 61 -7.96 -9.91 6.64
CA ASP A 61 -8.27 -9.78 8.07
C ASP A 61 -8.49 -8.31 8.47
N TRP A 62 -7.76 -7.36 7.85
CA TRP A 62 -7.99 -5.92 8.05
C TRP A 62 -9.27 -5.42 7.39
N PHE A 63 -9.69 -6.02 6.29
CA PHE A 63 -10.96 -5.73 5.63
C PHE A 63 -12.16 -6.29 6.40
N THR A 64 -12.05 -7.52 6.91
CA THR A 64 -13.10 -8.17 7.73
C THR A 64 -13.14 -7.62 9.15
N GLY A 65 -12.04 -7.02 9.62
CA GLY A 65 -11.87 -6.49 10.97
C GLY A 65 -11.36 -7.52 11.98
N GLU A 66 -11.09 -8.75 11.54
CA GLU A 66 -10.51 -9.82 12.35
C GLU A 66 -9.09 -9.49 12.82
N ALA A 67 -8.32 -8.71 12.03
CA ALA A 67 -6.99 -8.26 12.41
C ALA A 67 -6.94 -7.49 13.75
N LEU A 68 -8.03 -6.79 14.10
CA LEU A 68 -8.13 -6.03 15.35
C LEU A 68 -8.14 -6.94 16.60
N GLN A 69 -8.55 -8.20 16.43
CA GLN A 69 -8.60 -9.21 17.49
C GLN A 69 -7.21 -9.79 17.79
N PHE A 70 -6.29 -9.74 16.83
CA PHE A 70 -4.90 -10.19 16.99
C PHE A 70 -3.98 -9.08 17.52
N GLU A 71 -4.30 -7.81 17.29
CA GLU A 71 -3.48 -6.67 17.75
C GLU A 71 -3.79 -6.27 19.21
N GLN A 72 -5.04 -6.39 19.65
CA GLN A 72 -5.41 -6.36 21.07
C GLN A 72 -5.69 -7.79 21.50
N GLY A 73 -4.86 -8.38 22.36
CA GLY A 73 -5.13 -9.68 22.98
C GLY A 73 -6.47 -9.70 23.76
N PHE A 74 -7.58 -9.76 23.03
CA PHE A 74 -8.90 -10.13 23.50
C PHE A 74 -8.98 -11.65 23.47
N GLU A 75 -8.05 -12.30 24.18
CA GLU A 75 -8.09 -13.72 24.56
C GLU A 75 -9.23 -14.00 25.55
N ASP A 76 -10.43 -13.45 25.33
CA ASP A 76 -11.61 -13.68 26.18
C ASP A 76 -12.91 -13.80 25.36
N PHE A 77 -12.81 -14.14 24.07
CA PHE A 77 -13.93 -14.79 23.41
C PHE A 77 -13.56 -16.26 23.22
N ASP A 78 -13.94 -17.05 24.23
CA ASP A 78 -14.05 -18.51 24.18
C ASP A 78 -14.50 -18.98 22.79
N GLU A 79 -13.57 -19.55 22.03
CA GLU A 79 -13.84 -20.42 20.89
C GLU A 79 -13.37 -21.85 21.21
N ASP A 80 -13.77 -22.31 22.41
CA ASP A 80 -14.00 -23.73 22.68
C ASP A 80 -15.05 -24.23 21.65
N GLU A 81 -14.65 -24.73 20.47
CA GLU A 81 -15.35 -25.82 19.71
C GLU A 81 -14.91 -25.99 18.23
N PHE A 82 -13.62 -25.99 17.85
CA PHE A 82 -13.24 -26.64 16.57
C PHE A 82 -11.95 -27.46 16.69
N GLU A 83 -12.07 -28.58 17.41
CA GLU A 83 -11.28 -29.79 17.12
C GLU A 83 -11.75 -30.34 15.76
N ASP A 84 -10.86 -30.40 14.76
CA ASP A 84 -10.79 -31.61 13.91
C ASP A 84 -9.37 -31.77 13.37
N GLU A 85 -8.72 -32.81 13.87
CA GLU A 85 -7.47 -33.39 13.36
C GLU A 85 -7.77 -34.11 12.03
N ASP A 86 -7.14 -33.71 10.92
CA ASP A 86 -6.87 -34.62 9.80
C ASP A 86 -5.75 -33.98 8.94
N ASP A 87 -4.49 -34.27 9.23
CA ASP A 87 -3.68 -35.43 8.79
C ASP A 87 -3.10 -35.25 7.37
N GLU A 88 -1.87 -35.71 7.28
CA GLU A 88 -0.78 -35.51 6.33
C GLU A 88 -1.12 -35.72 4.83
N ASP A 89 -0.57 -34.87 3.94
CA ASP A 89 0.08 -35.42 2.74
C ASP A 89 1.14 -34.46 2.15
N GLU A 90 2.35 -34.98 2.09
CA GLU A 90 3.61 -34.35 1.70
C GLU A 90 3.94 -34.84 0.27
N GLU A 91 3.60 -34.06 -0.75
CA GLU A 91 3.94 -34.40 -2.14
C GLU A 91 5.10 -33.53 -2.64
N ASP A 92 6.28 -34.17 -2.58
CA ASP A 92 7.56 -33.81 -3.17
C ASP A 92 7.45 -33.75 -4.70
N TYR A 93 7.69 -32.57 -5.29
CA TYR A 93 7.91 -32.45 -6.74
C TYR A 93 9.36 -32.03 -7.00
N ASP A 94 10.24 -33.01 -7.01
CA ASP A 94 11.51 -32.96 -7.71
C ASP A 94 11.23 -32.85 -9.22
N ARG A 95 11.58 -31.70 -9.82
CA ARG A 95 11.60 -31.55 -11.27
C ARG A 95 12.83 -30.77 -11.72
N ASP A 96 13.91 -31.55 -11.79
CA ASP A 96 14.87 -31.68 -12.89
C ASP A 96 15.13 -30.43 -13.75
N GLU A 97 16.36 -29.98 -13.60
CA GLU A 97 17.09 -28.92 -14.29
C GLU A 97 17.45 -29.37 -15.72
N GLU A 98 16.93 -28.70 -16.75
CA GLU A 98 17.61 -28.66 -18.05
C GLU A 98 17.67 -27.22 -18.57
N ASP A 99 18.90 -26.72 -18.45
CA ASP A 99 19.60 -25.66 -19.15
C ASP A 99 19.37 -25.67 -20.68
N ASP A 100 18.97 -24.52 -21.25
CA ASP A 100 19.19 -24.22 -22.66
C ASP A 100 19.39 -22.69 -22.78
N GLU A 101 20.66 -22.31 -22.61
CA GLU A 101 21.22 -21.01 -22.99
C GLU A 101 21.19 -20.81 -24.53
N GLU A 102 21.27 -19.54 -24.95
CA GLU A 102 21.53 -18.99 -26.31
C GLU A 102 20.29 -18.39 -27.02
N GLU A 103 20.29 -17.21 -27.64
CA GLU A 103 21.09 -15.96 -27.64
C GLU A 103 20.30 -14.98 -28.56
N SER A 104 20.65 -13.70 -28.55
CA SER A 104 20.40 -12.69 -29.60
C SER A 104 19.05 -11.90 -29.68
N ASP A 105 19.18 -10.63 -29.27
CA ASP A 105 19.14 -9.42 -30.12
C ASP A 105 17.92 -8.46 -30.10
N GLU A 106 18.25 -7.21 -29.76
CA GLU A 106 17.76 -5.92 -30.26
C GLU A 106 16.45 -5.26 -29.72
N GLU A 107 16.66 -4.26 -28.84
CA GLU A 107 16.12 -2.88 -28.80
C GLU A 107 14.68 -2.58 -29.31
N GLY A 108 13.85 -1.93 -28.47
CA GLY A 108 12.55 -1.38 -28.92
C GLY A 108 11.71 -0.63 -27.88
N ASP A 109 12.06 0.63 -27.63
CA ASP A 109 11.23 1.81 -27.29
C ASP A 109 9.73 1.64 -26.96
N GLY A 110 9.33 2.16 -25.79
CA GLY A 110 8.31 3.20 -25.72
C GLY A 110 6.80 2.82 -25.74
N SER A 111 6.15 3.14 -24.61
CA SER A 111 4.76 3.63 -24.47
C SER A 111 3.65 2.65 -24.08
N LYS A 112 3.10 2.95 -22.89
CA LYS A 112 1.94 2.36 -22.22
C LYS A 112 0.64 2.43 -23.05
N PRO A 113 -0.28 1.45 -22.90
CA PRO A 113 -1.60 1.48 -23.50
C PRO A 113 -2.54 2.43 -22.72
N LYS A 114 -3.28 3.29 -23.42
CA LYS A 114 -4.34 4.12 -22.83
C LYS A 114 -5.69 3.61 -23.36
N GLN A 115 -6.35 2.79 -22.54
CA GLN A 115 -7.68 2.27 -22.79
C GLN A 115 -8.72 3.34 -22.39
N GLU A 116 -9.48 3.83 -23.38
CA GLU A 116 -10.66 4.67 -23.21
C GLU A 116 -11.83 3.80 -22.73
N THR A 117 -12.51 4.20 -21.65
CA THR A 117 -13.87 3.71 -21.36
C THR A 117 -14.76 4.88 -20.94
N ALA A 118 -15.88 5.00 -21.65
CA ALA A 118 -16.86 6.08 -21.61
C ALA A 118 -17.60 6.20 -20.28
N GLU A 119 -17.74 7.43 -19.76
CA GLU A 119 -18.54 7.71 -18.58
C GLU A 119 -20.03 7.90 -18.93
N CYS A 120 -20.86 7.30 -18.09
CA CYS A 120 -22.27 7.01 -18.26
C CYS A 120 -23.14 8.27 -18.08
N LYS A 121 -24.16 8.43 -18.93
CA LYS A 121 -25.26 9.39 -18.74
C LYS A 121 -26.22 8.82 -17.69
N GLN A 122 -26.47 9.54 -16.60
CA GLN A 122 -27.68 9.33 -15.80
C GLN A 122 -28.75 10.36 -16.13
N SER A 123 -29.95 9.82 -16.39
CA SER A 123 -31.22 10.52 -16.54
C SER A 123 -31.75 11.01 -15.18
#